data_AF-A0A544ZI78-F1
#
_entry.id   AF-A0A544ZI78-F1
#
_cell.length_a   1.000
_cell.length_b   1.000
_cell.length_c   1.000
_cell.angle_alpha   90.00
_cell.angle_beta   90.00
_cell.angle_gamma   90.00
#
_symmetry.space_group_name_H-M   'P 1'
#
loop_
_entity.id
_entity.type
_entity.pdbx_description
1 polymer ?
#
loop_
_entity_poly.entity_id
_entity_poly.type
_entity_poly.pdbx_seq_one_letter_code
_entity_poly.pdbx_strand_id
1 'polypeptide(L)'
;MAIDLEAWTQRLFALRDGGDFLDDPLDSVLSLTEFLTAAGRVAETYPTQQIADGLWFLASDSELFRELYNPSVPENLRVRCAAAIRQLYAQLFEPLCQNALSHGDNGYSVENPLNSICYMWWDVFPTWGRPGDPVARRIDEVLLAVMRDTLSSENVACVESALHGLGHWHITYSDVVESIIEEFLRQRPAIGVSLLDYARAARRGRVL
;
A
#
# COMPACT_ATOMS: atom_id res chain seq x y z
N MET A 1 -0.80 7.99 24.91
CA MET A 1 0.19 6.97 25.33
C MET A 1 1.08 6.75 24.12
N ALA A 2 2.40 6.88 24.24
CA ALA A 2 3.28 6.55 23.11
C ALA A 2 3.34 5.02 23.02
N ILE A 3 3.07 4.47 21.86
CA ILE A 3 3.07 3.02 21.66
C ILE A 3 4.53 2.60 21.49
N ASP A 4 4.91 1.49 22.10
CA ASP A 4 6.26 0.96 21.97
C ASP A 4 6.42 0.38 20.55
N LEU A 5 6.87 1.23 19.62
CA LEU A 5 7.07 0.87 18.22
C LEU A 5 7.99 -0.35 18.09
N GLU A 6 9.00 -0.50 18.96
CA GLU A 6 9.93 -1.62 18.91
C GLU A 6 9.22 -2.93 19.26
N ALA A 7 8.45 -2.94 20.35
CA ALA A 7 7.62 -4.08 20.73
C ALA A 7 6.56 -4.41 19.66
N TRP A 8 5.98 -3.39 19.03
CA TRP A 8 4.97 -3.57 17.99
C TRP A 8 5.57 -4.15 16.69
N THR A 9 6.72 -3.63 16.24
CA THR A 9 7.46 -4.19 15.11
C THR A 9 7.96 -5.60 15.40
N GLN A 10 8.37 -5.88 16.64
CA GLN A 10 8.76 -7.23 17.03
C GLN A 10 7.59 -8.21 16.96
N ARG A 11 6.37 -7.81 17.33
CA ARG A 11 5.18 -8.66 17.14
C ARG A 11 4.87 -8.89 15.67
N LEU A 12 4.87 -7.82 14.87
CA LEU A 12 4.58 -7.87 13.44
C LEU A 12 5.57 -8.75 12.67
N PHE A 13 6.87 -8.63 12.98
CA PHE A 13 7.93 -9.23 12.19
C PHE A 13 8.51 -10.51 12.82
N ALA A 14 8.51 -10.65 14.15
CA ALA A 14 9.22 -11.75 14.82
C ALA A 14 8.32 -12.88 15.36
N LEU A 15 7.05 -12.59 15.72
CA LEU A 15 6.23 -13.59 16.42
C LEU A 15 5.19 -14.29 15.55
N ARG A 16 4.70 -13.70 14.44
CA ARG A 16 3.69 -14.29 13.53
C ARG A 16 2.49 -14.95 14.22
N ASP A 17 2.26 -14.67 15.50
CA ASP A 17 1.14 -15.18 16.25
C ASP A 17 0.06 -14.12 16.20
N GLY A 18 -1.12 -14.51 15.70
CA GLY A 18 -2.35 -13.71 15.68
C GLY A 18 -2.93 -13.47 17.08
N GLY A 19 -2.08 -13.24 18.08
CA GLY A 19 -2.53 -12.71 19.37
C GLY A 19 -3.07 -11.31 19.17
N ASP A 20 -4.10 -10.93 19.93
CA ASP A 20 -4.76 -9.62 19.84
C ASP A 20 -3.72 -8.50 19.79
N PHE A 21 -3.53 -7.93 18.59
CA PHE A 21 -2.47 -6.94 18.37
C PHE A 21 -2.73 -5.75 19.28
N LEU A 22 -4.00 -5.34 19.39
CA LEU A 22 -4.59 -4.41 20.35
C LEU A 22 -6.13 -4.58 20.37
N ASP A 23 -6.76 -4.56 21.55
CA ASP A 23 -8.23 -4.67 21.69
C ASP A 23 -8.99 -3.36 21.35
N ASP A 24 -8.28 -2.21 21.32
CA ASP A 24 -8.86 -0.90 21.06
C ASP A 24 -8.58 -0.42 19.62
N PRO A 25 -9.62 -0.21 18.79
CA PRO A 25 -9.52 0.41 17.47
C PRO A 25 -8.66 1.68 17.40
N LEU A 26 -8.72 2.53 18.44
CA LEU A 26 -7.94 3.75 18.48
C LEU A 26 -6.44 3.46 18.54
N ASP A 27 -6.03 2.56 19.44
CA ASP A 27 -4.64 2.19 19.60
C ASP A 27 -4.10 1.50 18.33
N SER A 28 -4.94 0.70 17.64
CA SER A 28 -4.61 0.08 16.35
C SER A 28 -4.26 1.12 15.29
N VAL A 29 -5.12 2.15 15.11
CA VAL A 29 -4.88 3.23 14.14
C VAL A 29 -3.65 4.06 14.51
N LEU A 30 -3.42 4.33 15.79
CA LEU A 30 -2.24 5.07 16.25
C LEU A 30 -0.94 4.28 16.00
N SER A 31 -0.95 2.98 16.30
CA SER A 31 0.20 2.08 16.06
C SER A 31 0.54 1.97 14.58
N LEU A 32 -0.48 1.74 13.75
CA LEU A 32 -0.33 1.71 12.30
C LEU A 32 0.26 3.02 11.78
N THR A 33 -0.26 4.16 12.26
CA THR A 33 0.24 5.48 11.83
C THR A 33 1.71 5.64 12.17
N GLU A 34 2.11 5.26 13.39
CA GLU A 34 3.49 5.35 13.86
C GLU A 34 4.41 4.45 13.04
N PHE A 35 4.02 3.19 12.84
CA PHE A 35 4.74 2.23 12.00
C PHE A 35 4.93 2.75 10.57
N LEU A 36 3.85 3.14 9.90
CA LEU A 36 3.91 3.61 8.52
C LEU A 36 4.80 4.85 8.39
N THR A 37 4.72 5.77 9.35
CA THR A 37 5.52 7.01 9.37
C THR A 37 7.01 6.75 9.59
N ALA A 38 7.35 5.67 10.28
CA ALA A 38 8.72 5.29 10.61
C ALA A 38 9.19 4.02 9.86
N ALA A 39 8.54 3.66 8.75
CA ALA A 39 8.73 2.39 8.06
C ALA A 39 10.19 2.14 7.68
N GLY A 40 10.96 3.17 7.33
CA GLY A 40 12.38 3.02 6.97
C GLY A 40 13.26 2.42 8.07
N ARG A 41 12.89 2.61 9.35
CA ARG A 41 13.66 2.09 10.50
C ARG A 41 13.67 0.55 10.57
N VAL A 42 12.66 -0.11 9.99
CA VAL A 42 12.57 -1.58 10.07
C VAL A 42 13.67 -2.26 9.26
N ALA A 43 14.15 -1.60 8.21
CA ALA A 43 15.25 -2.07 7.37
C ALA A 43 16.60 -2.09 8.10
N GLU A 44 16.75 -1.34 9.18
CA GLU A 44 17.96 -1.34 10.02
C GLU A 44 18.03 -2.58 10.93
N THR A 45 16.88 -3.23 11.19
CA THR A 45 16.74 -4.25 12.23
C THR A 45 16.39 -5.63 11.67
N TYR A 46 15.60 -5.69 10.60
CA TYR A 46 15.04 -6.94 10.09
C TYR A 46 15.53 -7.25 8.66
N PRO A 47 15.81 -8.53 8.33
CA PRO A 47 16.08 -8.94 6.96
C PRO A 47 14.88 -8.71 6.04
N THR A 48 15.14 -8.45 4.77
CA THR A 48 14.13 -8.18 3.73
C THR A 48 13.00 -9.21 3.67
N GLN A 49 13.33 -10.50 3.83
CA GLN A 49 12.32 -11.57 3.87
C GLN A 49 11.37 -11.43 5.07
N GLN A 50 11.92 -11.13 6.25
CA GLN A 50 11.13 -10.97 7.47
C GLN A 50 10.22 -9.74 7.39
N ILE A 51 10.71 -8.65 6.78
CA ILE A 51 9.91 -7.46 6.51
C ILE A 51 8.77 -7.80 5.54
N ALA A 52 9.07 -8.49 4.43
CA ALA A 52 8.05 -8.89 3.46
C ALA A 52 6.96 -9.74 4.12
N ASP A 53 7.34 -10.74 4.91
CA ASP A 53 6.40 -11.62 5.59
C ASP A 53 5.52 -10.87 6.62
N GLY A 54 6.09 -9.91 7.36
CA GLY A 54 5.31 -9.09 8.29
C GLY A 54 4.38 -8.10 7.60
N LEU A 55 4.77 -7.58 6.43
CA LEU A 55 3.89 -6.73 5.61
C LEU A 55 2.74 -7.51 4.98
N TRP A 56 2.99 -8.76 4.56
CA TRP A 56 1.94 -9.68 4.15
C TRP A 56 0.93 -9.85 5.29
N PHE A 57 1.39 -10.31 6.45
CA PHE A 57 0.54 -10.48 7.63
C PHE A 57 -0.24 -9.20 7.97
N LEU A 58 0.44 -8.03 7.97
CA LEU A 58 -0.18 -6.75 8.26
C LEU A 58 -1.32 -6.43 7.29
N ALA A 59 -1.10 -6.62 5.99
CA ALA A 59 -2.05 -6.23 4.97
C ALA A 59 -3.21 -7.23 4.80
N SER A 60 -2.95 -8.54 4.91
CA SER A 60 -3.95 -9.59 4.72
C SER A 60 -4.63 -10.07 6.00
N ASP A 61 -3.85 -10.47 7.01
CA ASP A 61 -4.34 -11.33 8.09
C ASP A 61 -4.55 -10.60 9.42
N SER A 62 -3.92 -9.44 9.61
CA SER A 62 -3.95 -8.72 10.89
C SER A 62 -5.28 -8.03 11.20
N GLU A 63 -6.13 -7.84 10.18
CA GLU A 63 -7.37 -7.06 10.23
C GLU A 63 -7.20 -5.56 10.61
N LEU A 64 -5.99 -5.11 10.94
CA LEU A 64 -5.72 -3.76 11.47
C LEU A 64 -6.11 -2.64 10.49
N PHE A 65 -5.92 -2.84 9.18
CA PHE A 65 -6.30 -1.84 8.18
C PHE A 65 -7.82 -1.66 8.06
N ARG A 66 -8.66 -2.58 8.57
CA ARG A 66 -10.11 -2.37 8.64
C ARG A 66 -10.50 -1.25 9.59
N GLU A 67 -9.67 -0.96 10.59
CA GLU A 67 -9.92 0.11 11.56
C GLU A 67 -9.90 1.51 10.92
N LEU A 68 -9.32 1.65 9.73
CA LEU A 68 -9.44 2.87 8.93
C LEU A 68 -10.90 3.21 8.57
N TYR A 69 -11.80 2.23 8.61
CA TYR A 69 -13.22 2.38 8.31
C TYR A 69 -14.10 2.31 9.56
N ASN A 70 -13.51 2.20 10.76
CA ASN A 70 -14.26 2.10 11.99
C ASN A 70 -14.71 3.50 12.47
N PRO A 71 -16.03 3.80 12.54
CA PRO A 71 -16.52 5.12 12.95
C PRO A 71 -16.27 5.43 14.44
N SER A 72 -15.87 4.45 15.26
CA SER A 72 -15.47 4.71 16.65
C SER A 72 -14.15 5.49 16.76
N VAL A 73 -13.30 5.43 15.73
CA VAL A 73 -12.02 6.16 15.69
C VAL A 73 -12.22 7.53 15.02
N PRO A 74 -11.74 8.63 15.63
CA PRO A 74 -11.83 9.97 15.05
C PRO A 74 -11.32 10.03 13.60
N GLU A 75 -12.11 10.65 12.72
CA GLU A 75 -11.82 10.71 11.27
C GLU A 75 -10.42 11.26 10.97
N ASN A 76 -10.00 12.32 11.67
CA ASN A 76 -8.69 12.93 11.48
C ASN A 76 -7.53 11.95 11.72
N LEU A 77 -7.70 10.98 12.62
CA LEU A 77 -6.70 9.94 12.90
C LEU A 77 -6.71 8.86 11.82
N ARG A 78 -7.89 8.41 11.39
CA ARG A 78 -8.03 7.45 10.28
C ARG A 78 -7.45 8.01 8.97
N VAL A 79 -7.76 9.26 8.64
CA VAL A 79 -7.22 9.99 7.49
C VAL A 79 -5.70 10.12 7.58
N ARG A 80 -5.17 10.47 8.76
CA ARG A 80 -3.72 10.56 8.97
C ARG A 80 -3.03 9.21 8.76
N CYS A 81 -3.62 8.13 9.27
CA CYS A 81 -3.11 6.77 9.09
C CYS A 81 -3.13 6.35 7.61
N ALA A 82 -4.24 6.55 6.91
CA ALA A 82 -4.35 6.25 5.48
C ALA A 82 -3.29 7.04 4.66
N ALA A 83 -3.12 8.33 4.95
CA ALA A 83 -2.10 9.15 4.31
C ALA A 83 -0.66 8.69 4.64
N ALA A 84 -0.44 8.10 5.81
CA ALA A 84 0.87 7.60 6.22
C ALA A 84 1.35 6.42 5.36
N ILE A 85 0.47 5.70 4.65
CA ILE A 85 0.87 4.65 3.70
C ILE A 85 1.86 5.17 2.66
N ARG A 86 1.79 6.46 2.30
CA ARG A 86 2.78 7.09 1.40
C ARG A 86 4.22 6.98 1.93
N GLN A 87 4.40 6.95 3.25
CA GLN A 87 5.71 6.84 3.90
C GLN A 87 6.25 5.41 3.81
N LEU A 88 5.37 4.39 3.81
CA LEU A 88 5.78 3.01 3.52
C LEU A 88 6.39 2.90 2.12
N TYR A 89 5.77 3.52 1.11
CA TYR A 89 6.34 3.56 -0.23
C TYR A 89 7.68 4.30 -0.26
N ALA A 90 7.71 5.54 0.24
CA ALA A 90 8.89 6.40 0.13
C ALA A 90 10.10 5.92 0.96
N GLN A 91 9.85 5.32 2.13
CA GLN A 91 10.92 4.93 3.06
C GLN A 91 11.30 3.45 2.98
N LEU A 92 10.45 2.60 2.41
CA LEU A 92 10.67 1.16 2.39
C LEU A 92 10.64 0.59 0.97
N PHE A 93 9.50 0.65 0.26
CA PHE A 93 9.40 0.00 -1.05
C PHE A 93 10.29 0.65 -2.10
N GLU A 94 10.26 1.97 -2.24
CA GLU A 94 11.07 2.68 -3.24
C GLU A 94 12.57 2.44 -3.09
N PRO A 95 13.19 2.57 -1.89
CA PRO A 95 14.61 2.32 -1.72
C PRO A 95 15.00 0.83 -1.71
N LEU A 96 14.10 -0.08 -1.32
CA LEU A 96 14.48 -1.47 -1.08
C LEU A 96 13.98 -2.46 -2.13
N CYS A 97 12.90 -2.18 -2.86
CA CYS A 97 12.46 -3.06 -3.95
C CYS A 97 13.49 -3.03 -5.08
N GLN A 98 13.69 -4.18 -5.71
CA GLN A 98 14.39 -4.25 -6.99
C GLN A 98 13.61 -3.40 -8.01
N ASN A 99 14.32 -2.56 -8.77
CA ASN A 99 13.70 -1.69 -9.78
C ASN A 99 13.31 -2.49 -11.04
N ALA A 100 12.32 -3.37 -10.89
CA ALA A 100 11.83 -4.29 -11.90
C ALA A 100 10.33 -4.57 -11.68
N LEU A 101 9.63 -4.88 -12.77
CA LEU A 101 8.21 -5.26 -12.74
C LEU A 101 8.07 -6.69 -12.20
N SER A 102 7.03 -6.91 -11.40
CA SER A 102 6.66 -8.22 -10.88
C SER A 102 5.63 -8.95 -11.77
N HIS A 103 4.85 -8.25 -12.59
CA HIS A 103 3.89 -8.89 -13.51
C HIS A 103 4.56 -9.40 -14.81
N GLY A 104 4.38 -10.70 -15.13
CA GLY A 104 4.62 -11.24 -16.48
C GLY A 104 5.40 -12.56 -16.59
N ASP A 105 5.12 -13.32 -17.65
CA ASP A 105 5.74 -14.62 -18.00
C ASP A 105 7.23 -14.56 -18.37
N ASN A 106 7.79 -13.35 -18.53
CA ASN A 106 9.23 -13.14 -18.72
C ASN A 106 9.95 -12.87 -17.39
N GLY A 107 9.32 -13.23 -16.26
CA GLY A 107 9.74 -13.06 -14.87
C GLY A 107 11.02 -13.80 -14.48
N TYR A 108 12.08 -13.66 -15.27
CA TYR A 108 13.42 -14.01 -14.84
C TYR A 108 13.83 -13.01 -13.75
N SER A 109 13.89 -13.54 -12.52
CA SER A 109 14.69 -13.07 -11.37
C SER A 109 14.32 -11.73 -10.72
N VAL A 110 13.07 -11.55 -10.27
CA VAL A 110 12.84 -10.69 -9.11
C VAL A 110 13.06 -11.54 -7.87
N GLU A 111 14.26 -11.49 -7.31
CA GLU A 111 14.65 -12.29 -6.13
C GLU A 111 14.25 -11.60 -4.82
N ASN A 112 14.01 -10.29 -4.87
CA ASN A 112 13.71 -9.50 -3.69
C ASN A 112 12.27 -9.76 -3.21
N PRO A 113 12.06 -10.30 -2.00
CA PRO A 113 10.74 -10.66 -1.52
C PRO A 113 9.82 -9.44 -1.30
N LEU A 114 10.37 -8.23 -1.14
CA LEU A 114 9.56 -7.02 -1.01
C LEU A 114 8.81 -6.66 -2.29
N ASN A 115 9.33 -7.01 -3.47
CA ASN A 115 8.65 -6.71 -4.72
C ASN A 115 7.28 -7.40 -4.80
N SER A 116 7.17 -8.62 -4.27
CA SER A 116 5.91 -9.38 -4.27
C SER A 116 4.82 -8.70 -3.44
N ILE A 117 5.09 -8.37 -2.17
CA ILE A 117 4.12 -7.64 -1.34
C ILE A 117 3.91 -6.20 -1.82
N CYS A 118 4.92 -5.55 -2.41
CA CYS A 118 4.73 -4.24 -3.02
C CYS A 118 3.70 -4.32 -4.16
N TYR A 119 3.88 -5.27 -5.10
CA TYR A 119 2.93 -5.51 -6.19
C TYR A 119 1.51 -5.79 -5.69
N MET A 120 1.40 -6.70 -4.71
CA MET A 120 0.11 -7.19 -4.18
C MET A 120 -0.51 -6.29 -3.11
N TRP A 121 0.16 -5.22 -2.69
CA TRP A 121 -0.22 -4.42 -1.52
C TRP A 121 -1.70 -4.00 -1.54
N TRP A 122 -2.19 -3.56 -2.70
CA TRP A 122 -3.56 -3.10 -2.87
C TRP A 122 -4.57 -4.23 -3.15
N ASP A 123 -4.11 -5.40 -3.59
CA ASP A 123 -4.96 -6.58 -3.77
C ASP A 123 -5.37 -7.15 -2.42
N VAL A 124 -4.42 -7.26 -1.48
CA VAL A 124 -4.70 -7.70 -0.10
C VAL A 124 -5.26 -6.61 0.80
N PHE A 125 -5.28 -5.35 0.35
CA PHE A 125 -5.85 -4.26 1.14
C PHE A 125 -7.35 -4.49 1.38
N PRO A 126 -7.92 -4.15 2.55
CA PRO A 126 -9.27 -4.62 2.93
C PRO A 126 -10.46 -4.20 2.05
N THR A 127 -10.28 -3.28 1.09
CA THR A 127 -11.34 -2.82 0.20
C THR A 127 -10.79 -2.13 -1.04
N TRP A 128 -11.59 -2.15 -2.12
CA TRP A 128 -11.35 -1.41 -3.36
C TRP A 128 -12.36 -0.26 -3.53
N GLY A 129 -12.57 0.50 -2.45
CA GLY A 129 -13.49 1.63 -2.40
C GLY A 129 -14.94 1.29 -2.04
N ARG A 130 -15.61 2.22 -1.35
CA ARG A 130 -17.03 2.16 -0.95
C ARG A 130 -17.68 3.55 -1.09
N PRO A 131 -17.90 4.05 -2.32
CA PRO A 131 -18.31 5.43 -2.57
C PRO A 131 -19.67 5.83 -1.96
N GLY A 132 -20.53 4.85 -1.65
CA GLY A 132 -21.83 5.06 -1.02
C GLY A 132 -21.80 5.29 0.49
N ASP A 133 -20.66 5.04 1.15
CA ASP A 133 -20.48 5.27 2.58
C ASP A 133 -19.63 6.54 2.80
N PRO A 134 -20.18 7.63 3.38
CA PRO A 134 -19.43 8.86 3.63
C PRO A 134 -18.18 8.67 4.48
N VAL A 135 -18.20 7.73 5.45
CA VAL A 135 -17.05 7.44 6.33
C VAL A 135 -15.93 6.81 5.52
N ALA A 136 -16.27 5.88 4.62
CA ALA A 136 -15.31 5.22 3.74
C ALA A 136 -14.82 6.16 2.64
N ARG A 137 -15.70 6.95 2.04
CA ARG A 137 -15.36 7.89 0.96
C ARG A 137 -14.20 8.80 1.30
N ARG A 138 -14.14 9.31 2.54
CA ARG A 138 -13.05 10.21 2.93
C ARG A 138 -11.69 9.48 2.97
N ILE A 139 -11.69 8.22 3.37
CA ILE A 139 -10.49 7.36 3.38
C ILE A 139 -10.12 6.99 1.96
N ASP A 140 -11.11 6.64 1.15
CA ASP A 140 -10.96 6.32 -0.27
C ASP A 140 -10.27 7.43 -1.05
N GLU A 141 -10.70 8.69 -0.87
CA GLU A 141 -10.07 9.86 -1.49
C GLU A 141 -8.58 10.00 -1.11
N VAL A 142 -8.23 9.66 0.13
CA VAL A 142 -6.85 9.71 0.62
C VAL A 142 -6.03 8.57 0.01
N LEU A 143 -6.55 7.35 -0.05
CA LEU A 143 -5.85 6.20 -0.64
C LEU A 143 -5.63 6.38 -2.15
N LEU A 144 -6.62 6.92 -2.87
CA LEU A 144 -6.47 7.32 -4.27
C LEU A 144 -5.39 8.39 -4.46
N ALA A 145 -5.28 9.34 -3.52
CA ALA A 145 -4.20 10.32 -3.52
C ALA A 145 -2.83 9.68 -3.28
N VAL A 146 -2.72 8.72 -2.34
CA VAL A 146 -1.50 7.95 -2.11
C VAL A 146 -1.06 7.22 -3.38
N MET A 147 -1.97 6.47 -4.04
CA MET A 147 -1.64 5.77 -5.28
C MET A 147 -1.18 6.73 -6.39
N ARG A 148 -1.88 7.84 -6.57
CA ARG A 148 -1.48 8.89 -7.53
C ARG A 148 -0.09 9.44 -7.24
N ASP A 149 0.21 9.77 -5.98
CA ASP A 149 1.52 10.29 -5.60
C ASP A 149 2.63 9.26 -5.86
N THR A 150 2.36 7.97 -5.57
CA THR A 150 3.30 6.86 -5.80
C THR A 150 3.66 6.67 -7.28
N LEU A 151 2.80 7.06 -8.23
CA LEU A 151 3.13 7.03 -9.67
C LEU A 151 4.32 7.92 -10.03
N SER A 152 4.70 8.86 -9.16
CA SER A 152 5.89 9.71 -9.32
C SER A 152 7.19 9.03 -8.89
N SER A 153 7.16 7.81 -8.35
CA SER A 153 8.35 7.07 -7.91
C SER A 153 9.35 6.81 -9.04
N GLU A 154 10.63 6.76 -8.69
CA GLU A 154 11.72 6.34 -9.60
C GLU A 154 11.86 4.81 -9.68
N ASN A 155 11.23 4.08 -8.75
CA ASN A 155 11.21 2.62 -8.73
C ASN A 155 9.96 2.09 -9.42
N VAL A 156 10.15 1.35 -10.53
CA VAL A 156 9.03 0.84 -11.33
C VAL A 156 8.15 -0.15 -10.58
N ALA A 157 8.67 -0.84 -9.55
CA ALA A 157 7.85 -1.72 -8.70
C ALA A 157 6.79 -0.92 -7.93
N CYS A 158 7.13 0.26 -7.41
CA CYS A 158 6.18 1.15 -6.75
C CYS A 158 5.14 1.71 -7.73
N VAL A 159 5.59 2.10 -8.93
CA VAL A 159 4.69 2.60 -9.98
C VAL A 159 3.70 1.51 -10.41
N GLU A 160 4.20 0.29 -10.62
CA GLU A 160 3.39 -0.89 -10.93
C GLU A 160 2.36 -1.18 -9.85
N SER A 161 2.77 -1.20 -8.58
CA SER A 161 1.87 -1.38 -7.43
C SER A 161 0.74 -0.33 -7.41
N ALA A 162 1.07 0.94 -7.60
CA ALA A 162 0.07 2.01 -7.66
C ALA A 162 -0.91 1.84 -8.84
N LEU A 163 -0.42 1.46 -10.01
CA LEU A 163 -1.27 1.15 -11.16
C LEU A 163 -2.17 -0.06 -10.89
N HIS A 164 -1.64 -1.09 -10.24
CA HIS A 164 -2.37 -2.29 -9.85
C HIS A 164 -3.55 -1.92 -8.93
N GLY A 165 -3.29 -1.18 -7.86
CA GLY A 165 -4.32 -0.67 -6.95
C GLY A 165 -5.36 0.22 -7.64
N LEU A 166 -4.93 1.16 -8.50
CA LEU A 166 -5.86 1.99 -9.28
C LEU A 166 -6.74 1.13 -10.20
N GLY A 167 -6.21 0.06 -10.78
CA GLY A 167 -6.98 -0.89 -11.57
C GLY A 167 -8.08 -1.58 -10.77
N HIS A 168 -7.79 -2.06 -9.56
CA HIS A 168 -8.84 -2.60 -8.67
C HIS A 168 -9.92 -1.57 -8.35
N TRP A 169 -9.52 -0.33 -8.08
CA TRP A 169 -10.42 0.76 -7.71
C TRP A 169 -11.23 1.32 -8.89
N HIS A 170 -10.95 0.91 -10.13
CA HIS A 170 -11.71 1.33 -11.31
C HIS A 170 -13.20 0.95 -11.20
N ILE A 171 -13.51 -0.19 -10.56
CA ILE A 171 -14.90 -0.66 -10.40
C ILE A 171 -15.78 0.31 -9.60
N THR A 172 -15.19 1.09 -8.68
CA THR A 172 -15.92 2.02 -7.81
C THR A 172 -15.63 3.49 -8.12
N TYR A 173 -14.46 3.81 -8.67
CA TYR A 173 -13.98 5.17 -8.91
C TYR A 173 -13.45 5.35 -10.35
N SER A 174 -14.12 4.78 -11.36
CA SER A 174 -13.68 4.77 -12.77
C SER A 174 -13.18 6.12 -13.28
N ASP A 175 -13.96 7.19 -13.12
CA ASP A 175 -13.62 8.51 -13.67
C ASP A 175 -12.35 9.09 -13.01
N VAL A 176 -12.19 8.88 -11.70
CA VAL A 176 -11.03 9.35 -10.95
C VAL A 176 -9.78 8.54 -11.34
N VAL A 177 -9.92 7.22 -11.42
CA VAL A 177 -8.85 6.31 -11.84
C VAL A 177 -8.37 6.63 -13.26
N GLU A 178 -9.31 6.79 -14.20
CA GLU A 178 -9.00 7.12 -15.58
C GLU A 178 -8.24 8.45 -15.68
N SER A 179 -8.73 9.49 -14.99
CA SER A 179 -8.06 10.79 -14.95
C SER A 179 -6.64 10.72 -14.38
N ILE A 180 -6.43 9.97 -13.29
CA ILE A 180 -5.10 9.82 -12.66
C ILE A 180 -4.12 9.15 -13.64
N ILE A 181 -4.53 8.04 -14.26
CA ILE A 181 -3.66 7.28 -15.16
C ILE A 181 -3.39 8.07 -16.45
N GLU A 182 -4.36 8.82 -16.98
CA GLU A 182 -4.13 9.69 -18.13
C GLU A 182 -3.16 10.84 -17.85
N GLU A 183 -3.22 11.42 -16.66
CA GLU A 183 -2.23 12.40 -16.22
C GLU A 183 -0.83 11.78 -16.15
N PHE A 184 -0.69 10.61 -15.51
CA PHE A 184 0.57 9.87 -15.45
C PHE A 184 1.16 9.59 -16.84
N LEU A 185 0.33 9.08 -17.77
CA LEU A 185 0.76 8.78 -19.15
C LEU A 185 1.21 10.03 -19.91
N ARG A 186 0.59 11.19 -19.66
CA ARG A 186 1.02 12.47 -20.24
C ARG A 186 2.33 12.97 -19.65
N GLN A 187 2.54 12.78 -18.35
CA GLN A 187 3.74 13.24 -17.65
C GLN A 187 4.95 12.36 -17.91
N ARG A 188 4.77 11.08 -18.27
CA ARG A 188 5.87 10.15 -18.58
C ARG A 188 5.76 9.55 -20.00
N PRO A 189 6.04 10.33 -21.06
CA PRO A 189 5.89 9.86 -22.45
C PRO A 189 6.91 8.78 -22.86
N ALA A 190 7.97 8.59 -22.08
CA ALA A 190 9.04 7.64 -22.35
C ALA A 190 9.05 6.42 -21.41
N ILE A 191 7.92 6.06 -20.80
CA ILE A 191 7.84 4.83 -19.99
C ILE A 191 8.08 3.57 -20.84
N GLY A 192 8.68 2.56 -20.23
CA GLY A 192 8.92 1.27 -20.89
C GLY A 192 7.63 0.61 -21.35
N VAL A 193 7.70 -0.15 -22.46
CA VAL A 193 6.54 -0.74 -23.14
C VAL A 193 5.68 -1.59 -22.20
N SER A 194 6.30 -2.45 -21.38
CA SER A 194 5.55 -3.29 -20.43
C SER A 194 4.75 -2.48 -19.42
N LEU A 195 5.35 -1.41 -18.86
CA LEU A 195 4.65 -0.53 -17.92
C LEU A 195 3.57 0.31 -18.59
N LEU A 196 3.78 0.72 -19.84
CA LEU A 196 2.77 1.40 -20.66
C LEU A 196 1.56 0.52 -20.90
N ASP A 197 1.78 -0.74 -21.27
CA ASP A 197 0.70 -1.70 -21.52
C ASP A 197 -0.05 -2.02 -20.23
N TYR A 198 0.66 -2.16 -19.11
CA TYR A 198 0.06 -2.32 -17.79
C TYR A 198 -0.81 -1.12 -17.39
N ALA A 199 -0.29 0.11 -17.53
CA ALA A 199 -1.04 1.33 -17.24
C ALA A 199 -2.32 1.43 -18.08
N ARG A 200 -2.25 1.07 -19.37
CA ARG A 200 -3.42 1.04 -20.28
C ARG A 200 -4.45 -0.03 -19.91
N ALA A 201 -4.01 -1.13 -19.31
CA ALA A 201 -4.88 -2.19 -18.80
C ALA A 201 -5.54 -1.75 -17.48
N ALA A 202 -4.75 -1.26 -16.52
CA ALA A 202 -5.23 -0.72 -15.25
C ALA A 202 -6.27 0.39 -15.42
N ARG A 203 -6.08 1.29 -16.40
CA ARG A 203 -7.06 2.33 -16.75
C ARG A 203 -8.44 1.80 -17.10
N ARG A 204 -8.56 0.52 -17.47
CA ARG A 204 -9.83 -0.15 -17.82
C ARG A 204 -10.26 -1.16 -16.75
N GLY A 205 -9.70 -1.05 -15.55
CA GLY A 205 -9.93 -2.00 -14.46
C GLY A 205 -9.39 -3.40 -14.72
N ARG A 206 -8.37 -3.54 -15.59
CA ARG A 206 -7.79 -4.85 -15.92
C ARG A 206 -6.41 -4.98 -15.30
N VAL A 207 -6.36 -5.68 -14.18
CA VAL A 207 -5.16 -6.03 -13.44
C VAL A 207 -5.18 -7.53 -13.13
N LEU A 208 -3.99 -8.13 -12.99
CA LEU A 208 -3.80 -9.56 -12.78
C LEU A 208 -3.48 -9.87 -11.33
#